data_AF-A0A9D4FW25-F1
#
_entry.id   AF-A0A9D4FW25-F1
#
_cell.length_a   1.000
_cell.length_b   1.000
_cell.length_c   1.000
_cell.angle_alpha   90.00
_cell.angle_beta   90.00
_cell.angle_gamma   90.00
#
_symmetry.space_group_name_H-M   'P 1'
#
loop_
_entity.id
_entity.type
_entity.pdbx_description
1 polymer ?
#
loop_
_entity_poly.entity_id
_entity_poly.type
_entity_poly.pdbx_seq_one_letter_code
_entity_poly.pdbx_strand_id
1 'polypeptide(L)'
;MLHILRKLDYKLHRHLEQQHSNEIEVAKILNMPKRSKERRRAWAAITAKGNILHNTKVKEKGVGILIPKYRQSKEQDRKKYLSCEFCRMLIISTDLYKHHRSCVSKPDEVKSDAPVKNSKLLDSSLGVTSERMCKK
;
A
#
# COMPACT_ATOMS: atom_id res chain seq x y z
N MET A 1 3.16 -2.81 13.70
CA MET A 1 3.04 -2.18 12.35
C MET A 1 1.63 -2.10 11.73
N LEU A 2 0.73 -3.07 11.90
CA LEU A 2 -0.59 -3.16 11.20
C LEU A 2 -1.69 -2.16 11.65
N HIS A 3 -1.43 -1.30 12.65
CA HIS A 3 -2.46 -0.48 13.31
C HIS A 3 -2.28 1.04 13.11
N ILE A 4 -1.37 1.46 12.21
CA ILE A 4 -0.80 2.82 12.21
C ILE A 4 -1.41 3.77 11.14
N LEU A 5 -2.50 3.37 10.48
CA LEU A 5 -2.91 3.97 9.20
C LEU A 5 -4.18 4.81 9.28
N ARG A 6 -4.40 5.52 10.39
CA ARG A 6 -5.55 6.43 10.54
C ARG A 6 -5.18 7.91 10.67
N LYS A 7 -3.90 8.28 10.50
CA LYS A 7 -3.47 9.69 10.50
C LYS A 7 -3.00 10.09 9.11
N LEU A 8 -3.63 11.14 8.57
CA LEU A 8 -3.31 11.82 7.31
C LEU A 8 -1.78 11.91 7.10
N ASP A 9 -1.31 11.64 5.88
CA ASP A 9 0.11 11.37 5.53
C ASP A 9 1.15 12.29 6.17
N TYR A 10 0.84 13.59 6.34
CA TYR A 10 1.75 14.55 6.98
C TYR A 10 1.99 14.28 8.48
N LYS A 11 1.03 13.64 9.16
CA LYS A 11 1.18 13.17 10.55
C LYS A 11 1.64 11.72 10.64
N LEU A 12 1.68 10.96 9.54
CA LEU A 12 2.03 9.55 9.58
C LEU A 12 3.50 9.36 10.00
N HIS A 13 4.45 10.02 9.32
CA HIS A 13 5.86 9.86 9.65
C HIS A 13 6.16 10.35 11.07
N ARG A 14 5.58 11.49 11.47
CA ARG A 14 5.72 12.02 12.83
C ARG A 14 5.11 11.08 13.88
N HIS A 15 3.95 10.51 13.59
CA HIS A 15 3.31 9.55 14.50
C HIS A 15 4.14 8.27 14.62
N LEU A 16 4.68 7.77 13.51
CA LEU A 16 5.60 6.62 13.50
C LEU A 16 6.86 6.92 14.32
N GLU A 17 7.44 8.11 14.15
CA GLU A 17 8.59 8.55 14.95
C GLU A 17 8.25 8.66 16.45
N GLN A 18 7.07 9.17 16.80
CA GLN A 18 6.70 9.40 18.21
C GLN A 18 6.18 8.17 18.95
N GLN A 19 5.51 7.25 18.27
CA GLN A 19 4.79 6.12 18.91
C GLN A 19 5.36 4.77 18.52
N HIS A 20 6.17 4.73 17.47
CA HIS A 20 6.68 3.51 16.87
C HIS A 20 8.18 3.59 16.55
N SER A 21 8.93 4.46 17.25
CA SER A 21 10.39 4.58 17.10
C SER A 21 11.12 3.25 17.31
N ASN A 22 10.58 2.37 18.16
CA ASN A 22 11.16 1.08 18.50
C ASN A 22 10.89 -0.01 17.44
N GLU A 23 10.00 0.24 16.47
CA GLU A 23 9.78 -0.70 15.36
C GLU A 23 11.00 -0.68 14.44
N ILE A 24 11.55 -1.86 14.13
CA ILE A 24 12.82 -2.02 13.40
C ILE A 24 12.83 -1.22 12.08
N GLU A 25 11.73 -1.26 11.32
CA GLU A 25 11.62 -0.53 10.05
C GLU A 25 11.65 0.99 10.27
N VAL A 26 11.03 1.50 11.33
CA VAL A 26 11.01 2.94 11.65
C VAL A 26 12.38 3.39 12.16
N ALA A 27 12.98 2.65 13.08
CA ALA A 27 14.32 2.93 13.61
C ALA A 27 15.36 3.03 12.49
N LYS A 28 15.34 2.11 11.52
CA LYS A 28 16.21 2.14 10.34
C LYS A 28 16.06 3.45 9.55
N ILE A 29 14.83 3.92 9.36
CA ILE A 29 14.57 5.17 8.64
C ILE A 29 15.00 6.40 9.43
N LEU A 30 14.85 6.38 10.76
CA LEU A 30 15.27 7.48 11.63
C LEU A 30 16.79 7.67 11.61
N ASN A 31 17.55 6.57 11.49
CA ASN A 31 19.01 6.58 11.34
C ASN A 31 19.51 7.10 10.00
N MET A 32 18.66 7.17 8.96
CA MET A 32 19.04 7.75 7.67
C MET A 32 19.16 9.28 7.76
N PRO A 33 20.09 9.91 7.01
CA PRO A 33 20.24 11.37 7.02
C PRO A 33 18.92 12.08 6.71
N LYS A 34 18.59 13.11 7.51
CA LYS A 34 17.39 13.92 7.29
C LYS A 34 17.39 14.50 5.87
N ARG A 35 16.22 14.52 5.23
CA ARG A 35 15.99 15.01 3.84
C ARG A 35 16.66 14.20 2.72
N SER A 36 17.36 13.09 3.02
CA SER A 36 17.94 12.24 1.98
C SER A 36 16.86 11.63 1.07
N LYS A 37 17.23 11.33 -0.18
CA LYS A 37 16.33 10.63 -1.14
C LYS A 37 15.98 9.25 -0.61
N GLU A 38 16.92 8.57 0.00
CA GLU A 38 16.76 7.24 0.61
C GLU A 38 15.72 7.27 1.73
N ARG A 39 15.85 8.21 2.69
CA ARG A 39 14.90 8.36 3.79
C ARG A 39 13.46 8.59 3.29
N ARG A 40 13.31 9.40 2.23
CA ARG A 40 12.01 9.62 1.58
C ARG A 40 11.44 8.34 0.94
N ARG A 41 12.29 7.56 0.25
CA ARG A 41 11.88 6.28 -0.36
C ARG A 41 11.48 5.27 0.70
N ALA A 42 12.22 5.17 1.79
CA ALA A 42 11.93 4.23 2.86
C ALA A 42 10.61 4.55 3.58
N TRP A 43 10.34 5.84 3.85
CA TRP A 43 9.03 6.26 4.36
C TRP A 43 7.89 5.91 3.38
N ALA A 44 8.08 6.18 2.08
CA ALA A 44 7.09 5.83 1.07
C ALA A 44 6.83 4.31 1.00
N ALA A 45 7.84 3.48 1.22
CA ALA A 45 7.70 2.03 1.27
C ALA A 45 6.86 1.57 2.48
N ILE A 46 7.10 2.14 3.68
CA ILE A 46 6.26 1.85 4.86
C ILE A 46 4.81 2.27 4.61
N THR A 47 4.59 3.46 4.06
CA THR A 47 3.24 3.96 3.75
C THR A 47 2.55 3.06 2.71
N ALA A 48 3.25 2.65 1.65
CA ALA A 48 2.72 1.74 0.64
C ALA A 48 2.34 0.38 1.23
N LYS A 49 3.22 -0.22 2.04
CA LYS A 49 2.95 -1.48 2.77
C LYS A 49 1.71 -1.35 3.64
N GLY A 50 1.58 -0.23 4.35
CA GLY A 50 0.40 0.07 5.13
C GLY A 50 -0.87 0.13 4.29
N ASN A 51 -0.86 0.91 3.22
CA ASN A 51 -2.01 1.06 2.34
C ASN A 51 -2.46 -0.26 1.71
N ILE A 52 -1.51 -1.12 1.32
CA ILE A 52 -1.81 -2.47 0.83
C ILE A 52 -2.56 -3.27 1.90
N LEU A 53 -2.02 -3.34 3.12
CA LEU A 53 -2.62 -4.09 4.23
C LEU A 53 -4.01 -3.56 4.60
N HIS A 54 -4.19 -2.24 4.67
CA HIS A 54 -5.48 -1.62 4.93
C HIS A 54 -6.49 -1.93 3.84
N ASN A 55 -6.11 -1.78 2.57
CA ASN A 55 -7.00 -2.04 1.44
C ASN A 55 -7.40 -3.51 1.34
N THR A 56 -6.47 -4.44 1.63
CA THR A 56 -6.78 -5.86 1.71
C THR A 56 -7.87 -6.10 2.76
N LYS A 57 -7.71 -5.57 3.98
CA LYS A 57 -8.73 -5.69 5.03
C LYS A 57 -10.08 -5.07 4.66
N VAL A 58 -10.08 -3.90 4.01
CA VAL A 58 -11.31 -3.24 3.57
C VAL A 58 -12.00 -4.04 2.46
N LYS A 59 -11.23 -4.67 1.55
CA LYS A 59 -11.77 -5.56 0.52
C LYS A 59 -12.40 -6.81 1.14
N GLU A 60 -11.70 -7.44 2.09
CA GLU A 60 -12.18 -8.64 2.80
C GLU A 60 -13.44 -8.37 3.63
N LYS A 61 -13.46 -7.27 4.41
CA LYS A 61 -14.59 -6.93 5.27
C LYS A 61 -15.76 -6.31 4.49
N GLY A 62 -15.55 -5.84 3.26
CA GLY A 62 -16.54 -5.10 2.47
C GLY A 62 -16.91 -3.71 3.03
N VAL A 63 -16.35 -3.30 4.17
CA VAL A 63 -16.67 -2.05 4.88
C VAL A 63 -15.39 -1.24 5.09
N GLY A 64 -15.49 0.08 4.91
CA GLY A 64 -14.37 1.02 5.05
C GLY A 64 -14.03 1.75 3.74
N ILE A 65 -13.04 2.63 3.81
CA ILE A 65 -12.60 3.47 2.69
C ILE A 65 -11.34 2.87 2.08
N LEU A 66 -11.35 2.67 0.76
CA LEU A 66 -10.17 2.25 0.00
C LEU A 66 -9.23 3.44 -0.21
N ILE A 67 -7.92 3.18 -0.08
CA ILE A 67 -6.84 4.16 -0.25
C ILE A 67 -6.10 3.86 -1.55
N PRO A 68 -6.47 4.47 -2.68
CA PRO A 68 -5.76 4.28 -3.94
C PRO A 68 -4.38 4.94 -3.92
N LYS A 69 -3.48 4.48 -4.79
CA LYS A 69 -2.14 5.06 -4.96
C LYS A 69 -2.20 6.53 -5.40
N TYR A 70 -3.13 6.84 -6.30
CA TYR A 70 -3.30 8.17 -6.85
C TYR A 70 -4.60 8.77 -6.32
N ARG A 71 -4.50 9.94 -5.67
CA ARG A 71 -5.67 10.66 -5.17
C ARG A 71 -6.53 11.11 -6.35
N GLN A 72 -7.82 10.84 -6.25
CA GLN A 72 -8.80 11.22 -7.25
C GLN A 72 -9.43 12.56 -6.89
N SER A 73 -9.79 13.34 -7.91
CA SER A 73 -10.55 14.58 -7.74
C SER A 73 -12.02 14.33 -7.39
N LYS A 74 -12.55 13.17 -7.78
CA LYS A 74 -13.93 12.76 -7.51
C LYS A 74 -13.95 11.39 -6.84
N GLU A 75 -14.92 11.17 -5.97
CA GLU A 75 -15.18 9.87 -5.38
C GLU A 75 -15.52 8.86 -6.49
N GLN A 76 -14.97 7.65 -6.38
CA GLN A 76 -15.18 6.60 -7.36
C GLN A 76 -15.74 5.35 -6.70
N ASP A 77 -16.57 4.64 -7.46
CA ASP A 77 -17.08 3.34 -7.07
C ASP A 77 -15.91 2.38 -6.77
N ARG A 78 -16.03 1.67 -5.64
CA ARG A 78 -15.07 0.66 -5.18
C ARG A 78 -14.76 -0.38 -6.27
N LYS A 79 -15.76 -0.71 -7.10
CA LYS A 79 -15.65 -1.67 -8.20
C LYS A 79 -14.67 -1.25 -9.30
N LYS A 80 -14.35 0.04 -9.40
CA LYS A 80 -13.41 0.56 -10.41
C LYS A 80 -11.95 0.38 -10.02
N TYR A 81 -11.66 -0.03 -8.78
CA TYR A 81 -10.30 -0.17 -8.29
C TYR A 81 -9.77 -1.60 -8.44
N LEU A 82 -8.64 -1.74 -9.12
CA LEU A 82 -7.90 -2.98 -9.28
C LEU A 82 -6.58 -2.93 -8.50
N SER A 83 -6.15 -4.07 -7.99
CA SER A 83 -4.82 -4.20 -7.39
C SER A 83 -3.81 -4.50 -8.49
N CYS A 84 -2.70 -3.76 -8.53
CA CYS A 84 -1.58 -4.07 -9.42
C CYS A 84 -0.98 -5.43 -9.06
N GLU A 85 -0.73 -6.30 -10.04
CA GLU A 85 -0.16 -7.62 -9.80
C GLU A 85 1.29 -7.55 -9.29
N PHE A 86 2.05 -6.55 -9.73
CA PHE A 86 3.46 -6.39 -9.37
C PHE A 86 3.66 -5.75 -8.00
N CYS A 87 3.01 -4.59 -7.76
CA CYS A 87 3.21 -3.81 -6.53
C CYS A 87 2.05 -3.90 -5.53
N ARG A 88 0.95 -4.57 -5.87
CA ARG A 88 -0.26 -4.76 -5.03
C ARG A 88 -1.00 -3.48 -4.64
N MET A 89 -0.49 -2.30 -5.03
CA MET A 89 -1.16 -1.03 -4.82
C MET A 89 -2.48 -0.98 -5.57
N LEU A 90 -3.43 -0.25 -4.99
CA LEU A 90 -4.77 -0.09 -5.53
C LEU A 90 -4.79 1.07 -6.55
N ILE A 91 -5.18 0.79 -7.78
CA ILE A 91 -5.19 1.71 -8.93
C ILE A 91 -6.59 1.67 -9.56
N ILE A 92 -7.04 2.76 -10.19
CA ILE A 92 -8.26 2.71 -11.01
C ILE A 92 -7.99 1.85 -12.24
N SER A 93 -8.96 1.02 -12.62
CA SER A 93 -8.90 0.15 -13.79
C SER A 93 -8.45 0.89 -15.05
N THR A 94 -8.98 2.09 -15.30
CA THR A 94 -8.64 2.94 -16.46
C THR A 94 -7.19 3.44 -16.46
N ASP A 95 -6.53 3.52 -15.32
CA ASP A 95 -5.14 3.99 -15.20
C ASP A 95 -4.13 2.85 -14.94
N LEU A 96 -4.61 1.62 -14.77
CA LEU A 96 -3.76 0.47 -14.44
C LEU A 96 -2.68 0.24 -15.51
N TYR A 97 -3.02 0.39 -16.79
CA TYR A 97 -2.06 0.23 -17.88
C TYR A 97 -0.93 1.28 -17.83
N LYS A 98 -1.24 2.54 -17.49
CA LYS A 98 -0.23 3.61 -17.33
C LYS A 98 0.68 3.29 -16.15
N HIS A 99 0.09 2.77 -15.06
CA HIS A 99 0.85 2.34 -13.91
C HIS A 99 1.81 1.20 -14.26
N HIS A 100 1.36 0.17 -14.99
CA HIS A 100 2.21 -0.97 -15.39
C HIS A 100 3.47 -0.53 -16.16
N ARG A 101 3.36 0.49 -17.02
CA ARG A 101 4.52 1.04 -17.77
C ARG A 101 5.59 1.69 -16.88
N SER A 102 5.24 2.12 -15.68
CA SER A 102 6.11 2.86 -14.75
C SER A 102 6.19 2.20 -13.37
N CYS A 103 5.74 0.95 -13.27
CA CYS A 103 5.69 0.25 -12.00
C CYS A 103 7.09 -0.17 -11.60
N VAL A 104 7.61 0.44 -10.53
CA VAL A 104 8.96 0.14 -10.00
C VAL A 104 9.12 -1.33 -9.56
N SER A 105 8.02 -2.01 -9.23
CA SER A 105 8.02 -3.42 -8.85
C SER A 105 7.80 -4.37 -10.02
N LYS A 106 7.58 -3.85 -11.24
CA LYS A 106 7.48 -4.68 -12.43
C LYS A 106 8.90 -5.11 -12.80
N PRO A 107 9.18 -6.42 -12.96
CA PRO A 107 10.47 -6.88 -13.44
C PRO A 107 10.70 -6.32 -14.86
N ASP A 108 11.94 -5.96 -15.18
CA ASP A 108 12.30 -5.59 -16.55
C ASP A 108 12.03 -6.80 -17.45
N GLU A 109 11.01 -6.67 -18.30
CA GLU A 109 10.60 -7.75 -19.18
C GLU A 109 11.68 -7.95 -20.24
N VAL A 110 12.36 -9.09 -20.19
CA VAL A 110 12.92 -9.69 -21.40
C VAL A 110 11.73 -9.91 -22.32
N LYS A 111 11.76 -9.30 -23.51
CA LYS A 111 10.66 -9.31 -24.48
C LYS A 111 10.17 -10.75 -24.71
N SER A 112 8.94 -11.05 -24.29
CA SER A 112 8.21 -12.20 -24.79
C SER A 112 6.77 -11.78 -25.05
N ASP A 113 6.42 -11.72 -26.33
CA ASP A 113 5.08 -11.45 -26.84
C ASP A 113 4.11 -12.55 -26.41
N ALA A 114 3.20 -12.28 -25.46
CA ALA A 114 1.97 -13.03 -25.29
C ALA A 114 0.91 -12.23 -24.48
N PRO A 115 -0.38 -12.28 -24.87
CA PRO A 115 -1.46 -11.56 -24.18
C PRO A 115 -1.86 -12.30 -22.90
N VAL A 116 -1.60 -11.72 -21.73
CA VAL A 116 -2.00 -12.31 -20.45
C VAL A 116 -3.50 -12.07 -20.19
N LYS A 117 -4.28 -13.16 -20.25
CA LYS A 117 -5.68 -13.24 -19.81
C LYS A 117 -5.75 -13.52 -18.29
N ASN A 118 -6.69 -12.84 -17.63
CA ASN A 118 -7.37 -13.19 -16.37
C ASN A 118 -6.53 -13.52 -15.14
N SER A 119 -6.40 -12.57 -14.21
CA SER A 119 -6.03 -12.87 -12.83
C SER A 119 -7.27 -13.30 -12.02
N LYS A 120 -7.19 -14.55 -11.56
CA LYS A 120 -8.19 -15.31 -10.83
C LYS A 120 -8.46 -14.72 -9.44
N LEU A 121 -9.70 -14.86 -8.98
CA LEU A 121 -10.10 -14.77 -7.58
C LEU A 121 -9.23 -15.74 -6.77
N LEU A 122 -8.51 -15.25 -5.77
CA LEU A 122 -7.74 -16.10 -4.87
C LEU A 122 -8.55 -16.39 -3.60
N ASP A 123 -8.58 -17.69 -3.32
CA ASP A 123 -9.33 -18.44 -2.34
C ASP A 123 -8.97 -18.09 -0.89
N SER A 124 -10.00 -18.18 -0.07
CA SER A 124 -10.08 -17.93 1.36
C SER A 124 -9.63 -19.15 2.16
N SER A 125 -8.43 -19.10 2.72
CA SER A 125 -8.10 -19.82 3.95
C SER A 125 -6.73 -19.39 4.43
N LEU A 126 -6.67 -18.78 5.62
CA LEU A 126 -5.62 -18.98 6.64
C LEU A 126 -5.87 -18.05 7.85
N GLY A 127 -6.29 -18.67 8.96
CA GLY A 127 -5.82 -18.35 10.32
C GLY A 127 -6.12 -16.97 10.90
N VAL A 128 -7.20 -16.90 11.68
CA VAL A 128 -7.51 -15.80 12.63
C VAL A 128 -6.49 -15.77 13.76
N THR A 129 -5.90 -14.59 14.04
CA THR A 129 -5.40 -14.26 15.39
C THR A 129 -5.71 -12.82 15.78
N SER A 130 -6.64 -12.68 16.73
CA SER A 130 -6.80 -11.66 17.79
C SER A 130 -6.28 -10.23 17.56
N GLU A 131 -7.22 -9.29 17.43
CA GLU A 131 -7.02 -7.84 17.34
C GLU A 131 -6.61 -7.21 18.70
N ARG A 132 -5.61 -6.30 18.72
CA ARG A 132 -5.39 -5.32 19.81
C ARG A 132 -5.43 -3.90 19.25
N MET A 133 -6.41 -3.11 19.66
CA MET A 133 -6.61 -1.74 19.19
C MET A 133 -5.64 -0.74 19.86
N CYS A 134 -5.06 0.19 19.09
CA CYS A 134 -4.29 1.31 19.63
C CYS A 134 -5.24 2.42 20.08
N LYS A 135 -5.29 2.71 21.38
CA LYS A 135 -6.10 3.81 21.95
C LYS A 135 -5.47 5.17 21.58
N LYS A 136 -6.35 6.17 21.44
CA LYS A 136 -6.03 7.56 21.07
C LYS A 136 -5.18 8.26 22.12
#